data_AF-A0A8B6EV43-F1
#
_entry.id   AF-A0A8B6EV43-F1
#
_cell.length_a   1.000
_cell.length_b   1.000
_cell.length_c   1.000
_cell.angle_alpha   90.00
_cell.angle_beta   90.00
_cell.angle_gamma   90.00
#
_symmetry.space_group_name_H-M   'P 1'
#
loop_
_entity.id
_entity.type
_entity.pdbx_description
1 polymer ?
#
loop_
_entity_poly.entity_id
_entity_poly.type
_entity_poly.pdbx_seq_one_letter_code
_entity_poly.pdbx_strand_id
1 'polypeptide(L)'
;MSGEMTIAQSNEYQSFRSSVSQRKFVVDEDESKEWKVYDAGPRSVKCPLICFPPASGTADVFFRQILALTAVGYRVISVEYPTYWKIVEFCEGFRRLIDHLQLDKVHLFGASLGGFLAQKFAEYTYRSPRVASLILCNSFYDTTIFNQTNSAPT
;
A
#
# COMPACT_ATOMS: atom_id res chain seq x y z
N MET A 1 -37.32 -3.56 -2.90
CA MET A 1 -35.99 -2.94 -2.69
C MET A 1 -35.14 -3.93 -1.90
N SER A 2 -34.30 -4.70 -2.58
CA SER A 2 -33.30 -5.55 -1.93
C SER A 2 -32.27 -4.63 -1.26
N GLY A 3 -32.17 -4.66 0.07
CA GLY A 3 -31.14 -3.92 0.78
C GLY A 3 -29.77 -4.38 0.31
N GLU A 4 -29.00 -3.48 -0.29
CA GLU A 4 -27.61 -3.78 -0.67
C GLU A 4 -26.84 -4.13 0.60
N MET A 5 -26.38 -5.38 0.67
CA MET A 5 -25.54 -5.84 1.76
C MET A 5 -24.21 -5.09 1.66
N THR A 6 -23.89 -4.32 2.69
CA THR A 6 -22.64 -3.54 2.70
C THR A 6 -21.44 -4.48 2.66
N ILE A 7 -20.32 -4.06 2.03
CA ILE A 7 -19.09 -4.89 1.96
C ILE A 7 -18.65 -5.35 3.36
N ALA A 8 -18.84 -4.51 4.38
CA ALA A 8 -18.54 -4.82 5.77
C ALA A 8 -19.31 -6.02 6.33
N GLN A 9 -20.51 -6.30 5.82
CA GLN A 9 -21.35 -7.42 6.22
C GLN A 9 -21.11 -8.68 5.37
N SER A 10 -20.28 -8.60 4.33
CA SER A 10 -19.98 -9.77 3.50
C SER A 10 -19.17 -10.81 4.27
N ASN A 11 -19.52 -12.09 4.09
CA ASN A 11 -18.81 -13.21 4.70
C ASN A 11 -17.31 -13.22 4.35
N GLU A 12 -16.97 -12.82 3.12
CA GLU A 12 -15.59 -12.73 2.64
C GLU A 12 -14.79 -11.69 3.44
N TYR A 13 -15.34 -10.48 3.62
CA TYR A 13 -14.67 -9.43 4.37
C TYR A 13 -14.55 -9.77 5.87
N GLN A 14 -15.59 -10.36 6.46
CA GLN A 14 -15.54 -10.83 7.85
C GLN A 14 -14.49 -11.94 8.05
N SER A 15 -14.41 -12.89 7.12
CA SER A 15 -13.39 -13.94 7.13
C SER A 15 -11.97 -13.37 7.00
N PHE A 16 -11.77 -12.37 6.15
CA PHE A 16 -10.51 -11.65 6.07
C PHE A 16 -10.12 -11.01 7.41
N ARG A 17 -11.04 -10.26 8.02
CA ARG A 17 -10.80 -9.54 9.28
C ARG A 17 -10.56 -10.48 10.46
N SER A 18 -11.09 -11.71 10.44
CA SER A 18 -10.84 -12.71 11.47
C SER A 18 -9.54 -13.49 11.26
N SER A 19 -9.09 -13.63 10.01
CA SER A 19 -7.93 -14.46 9.65
C SER A 19 -6.62 -13.69 9.54
N VAL A 20 -6.67 -12.41 9.17
CA VAL A 20 -5.49 -11.57 8.97
C VAL A 20 -5.52 -10.38 9.92
N SER A 21 -4.61 -10.39 10.90
CA SER A 21 -4.51 -9.28 11.86
C SER A 21 -3.86 -8.05 11.25
N GLN A 22 -4.43 -6.88 11.55
CA GLN A 22 -3.80 -5.61 11.23
C GLN A 22 -2.71 -5.34 12.27
N ARG A 23 -1.49 -5.06 11.79
CA ARG A 23 -0.36 -4.66 12.62
C ARG A 23 -0.03 -3.19 12.39
N LYS A 24 0.60 -2.57 13.38
CA LYS A 24 1.03 -1.17 13.35
C LYS A 24 2.53 -1.13 13.56
N PHE A 25 3.22 -0.35 12.75
CA PHE A 25 4.66 -0.16 12.84
C PHE A 25 5.00 1.32 12.79
N VAL A 26 5.80 1.77 13.75
CA VAL A 26 6.46 3.09 13.71
C VAL A 26 7.91 2.82 13.34
N VAL A 27 8.34 3.33 12.18
CA VAL A 27 9.70 3.12 11.64
C VAL A 27 10.46 4.43 11.44
N ASP A 28 9.81 5.55 11.70
CA ASP A 28 10.40 6.89 11.72
C ASP A 28 10.68 7.31 13.17
N GLU A 29 11.49 8.35 13.34
CA GLU A 29 11.69 9.00 14.65
C GLU A 29 10.43 9.72 15.13
N ASP A 30 9.59 10.18 14.20
CA ASP A 30 8.28 10.76 14.47
C ASP A 30 7.27 9.64 14.75
N GLU A 31 6.88 9.49 16.01
CA GLU A 31 5.93 8.47 16.48
C GLU A 31 4.54 8.58 15.84
N SER A 32 4.21 9.72 15.22
CA SER A 32 2.95 9.87 14.47
C SER A 32 2.95 9.15 13.12
N LYS A 33 4.13 8.71 12.62
CA LYS A 33 4.26 7.98 11.34
C LYS A 33 3.99 6.49 11.51
N GLU A 34 2.76 6.17 11.87
CA GLU A 34 2.28 4.80 12.02
C GLU A 34 1.89 4.19 10.66
N TRP A 35 2.55 3.12 10.27
CA TRP A 35 2.17 2.26 9.16
C TRP A 35 1.21 1.17 9.65
N LYS A 36 0.02 1.06 9.04
CA LYS A 36 -0.88 -0.07 9.31
C LYS A 36 -0.75 -1.10 8.21
N VAL A 37 -0.60 -2.37 8.58
CA VAL A 37 -0.17 -3.41 7.66
C VAL A 37 -0.96 -4.70 7.87
N TYR A 38 -1.47 -5.26 6.78
CA TYR A 38 -1.84 -6.66 6.67
C TYR A 38 -0.70 -7.41 5.98
N ASP A 39 -0.26 -8.54 6.52
CA ASP A 39 0.81 -9.37 5.96
C ASP A 39 0.38 -10.83 6.05
N ALA A 40 0.09 -11.42 4.90
CA ALA A 40 -0.45 -12.76 4.78
C ALA A 40 0.30 -13.57 3.72
N GLY A 41 0.22 -14.90 3.85
CA GLY A 41 0.97 -15.84 3.02
C GLY A 41 2.32 -16.27 3.63
N PRO A 42 3.15 -17.01 2.89
CA PRO A 42 4.36 -17.64 3.45
C PRO A 42 5.45 -16.63 3.82
N ARG A 43 5.78 -16.52 5.12
CA ARG A 43 6.80 -15.58 5.62
C ARG A 43 8.24 -15.86 5.16
N SER A 44 8.49 -17.07 4.64
CA SER A 44 9.76 -17.42 3.99
C SER A 44 10.00 -16.63 2.69
N VAL A 45 8.94 -16.08 2.07
CA VAL A 45 9.05 -15.24 0.89
C VAL A 45 9.57 -13.85 1.28
N LYS A 46 10.79 -13.55 0.82
CA LYS A 46 11.50 -12.27 1.05
C LYS A 46 11.28 -11.23 -0.03
N CYS A 47 10.60 -11.59 -1.12
CA CYS A 47 10.17 -10.68 -2.19
C CYS A 47 8.64 -10.70 -2.39
N PRO A 48 7.87 -10.15 -1.43
CA PRO A 48 6.40 -10.17 -1.49
C PRO A 48 5.83 -9.15 -2.47
N LEU A 49 4.53 -9.29 -2.74
CA LEU A 49 3.72 -8.21 -3.31
C LEU A 49 3.32 -7.24 -2.20
N ILE A 50 3.59 -5.94 -2.37
CA ILE A 50 3.10 -4.87 -1.49
C ILE A 50 2.07 -4.02 -2.22
N CYS A 51 0.88 -3.87 -1.63
CA CYS A 51 -0.23 -3.11 -2.18
C CYS A 51 -0.32 -1.70 -1.56
N PHE A 52 -0.29 -0.67 -2.40
CA PHE A 52 -0.42 0.74 -2.04
C PHE A 52 -1.82 1.26 -2.39
N PRO A 53 -2.61 1.70 -1.39
CA PRO A 53 -3.99 2.13 -1.60
C PRO A 53 -4.08 3.44 -2.39
N PRO A 54 -5.27 3.78 -2.90
CA PRO A 54 -5.57 5.12 -3.39
C PRO A 54 -5.55 6.15 -2.24
N ALA A 55 -5.63 7.44 -2.57
CA ALA A 55 -5.50 8.53 -1.60
C ALA A 55 -6.48 8.47 -0.41
N SER A 56 -7.70 7.97 -0.65
CA SER A 56 -8.75 7.80 0.38
C SER A 56 -8.90 6.36 0.87
N GLY A 57 -7.96 5.47 0.50
CA GLY A 57 -8.02 4.04 0.84
C GLY A 57 -7.20 3.67 2.06
N THR A 58 -7.63 2.63 2.74
CA THR A 58 -6.96 1.97 3.87
C THR A 58 -6.32 0.65 3.43
N ALA A 59 -5.57 -0.02 4.31
CA ALA A 59 -4.88 -1.26 3.96
C ALA A 59 -5.82 -2.42 3.57
N ASP A 60 -7.07 -2.41 4.04
CA ASP A 60 -8.06 -3.46 3.79
C ASP A 60 -8.80 -3.34 2.44
N VAL A 61 -8.58 -2.27 1.67
CA VAL A 61 -9.16 -2.15 0.30
C VAL A 61 -8.72 -3.29 -0.62
N PHE A 62 -7.58 -3.92 -0.33
CA PHE A 62 -7.03 -5.05 -1.07
C PHE A 62 -7.37 -6.41 -0.46
N PHE A 63 -8.37 -6.52 0.43
CA PHE A 63 -8.69 -7.79 1.11
C PHE A 63 -8.91 -8.95 0.13
N ARG A 64 -9.55 -8.70 -1.01
CA ARG A 64 -9.75 -9.72 -2.07
C ARG A 64 -8.44 -10.17 -2.69
N GLN A 65 -7.53 -9.24 -2.99
CA GLN A 65 -6.20 -9.58 -3.50
C GLN A 65 -5.39 -10.37 -2.47
N ILE A 66 -5.46 -9.98 -1.19
CA ILE A 66 -4.82 -10.71 -0.11
C ILE A 66 -5.35 -12.15 -0.06
N LEU A 67 -6.67 -12.35 0.03
CA LEU A 67 -7.27 -13.68 0.12
C LEU A 67 -6.96 -14.53 -1.12
N ALA A 68 -7.18 -14.00 -2.32
CA ALA A 68 -7.02 -14.76 -3.57
C ALA A 68 -5.57 -15.17 -3.84
N LEU A 69 -4.61 -14.24 -3.65
CA LEU A 69 -3.21 -14.51 -3.96
C LEU A 69 -2.53 -15.37 -2.89
N THR A 70 -2.89 -15.17 -1.62
CA THR A 70 -2.32 -16.01 -0.54
C THR A 70 -2.83 -17.44 -0.61
N ALA A 71 -4.05 -17.67 -1.08
CA ALA A 71 -4.59 -19.01 -1.34
C ALA A 71 -3.79 -19.80 -2.39
N VAL A 72 -3.06 -19.11 -3.28
CA VAL A 72 -2.20 -19.73 -4.31
C VAL A 72 -0.70 -19.55 -4.02
N GLY A 73 -0.34 -19.22 -2.78
CA GLY A 73 1.04 -19.30 -2.29
C GLY A 73 1.86 -18.00 -2.36
N TYR A 74 1.28 -16.88 -2.78
CA TYR A 74 1.97 -15.58 -2.70
C TYR A 74 1.95 -15.02 -1.29
N ARG A 75 3.03 -14.31 -0.92
CA ARG A 75 3.00 -13.40 0.24
C ARG A 75 2.54 -12.03 -0.21
N VAL A 76 1.46 -11.54 0.38
CA VAL A 76 0.87 -10.24 0.09
C VAL A 76 0.87 -9.40 1.34
N ILE A 77 1.42 -8.20 1.21
CA ILE A 77 1.43 -7.18 2.24
C ILE A 77 0.60 -6.01 1.73
N SER A 78 -0.38 -5.56 2.49
CA SER A 78 -1.15 -4.35 2.15
C SER A 78 -0.92 -3.32 3.22
N VAL A 79 -0.66 -2.08 2.81
CA VAL A 79 -0.25 -1.01 3.73
C VAL A 79 -1.25 0.15 3.71
N GLU A 80 -1.39 0.80 4.84
CA GLU A 80 -1.91 2.15 5.00
C GLU A 80 -0.72 2.97 5.47
N TYR A 81 -0.22 3.83 4.59
CA TYR A 81 0.96 4.65 4.85
C TYR A 81 0.57 5.89 5.67
N PRO A 82 1.44 6.35 6.57
CA PRO A 82 1.22 7.62 7.27
C PRO A 82 1.37 8.79 6.30
N THR A 83 0.88 9.96 6.70
CA THR A 83 0.96 11.17 5.89
C THR A 83 2.40 11.67 5.82
N TYR A 84 2.96 11.72 4.61
CA TYR A 84 4.22 12.41 4.31
C TYR A 84 3.95 13.58 3.38
N TRP A 85 4.60 14.71 3.63
CA TRP A 85 4.42 15.93 2.83
C TRP A 85 5.39 16.00 1.66
N LYS A 86 6.50 15.26 1.72
CA LYS A 86 7.47 15.17 0.63
C LYS A 86 7.63 13.73 0.16
N ILE A 87 7.78 13.55 -1.15
CA ILE A 87 8.00 12.25 -1.79
C ILE A 87 9.25 11.54 -1.26
N VAL A 88 10.33 12.30 -1.00
CA VAL A 88 11.57 11.75 -0.45
C VAL A 88 11.35 11.19 0.96
N GLU A 89 10.56 11.88 1.80
CA GLU A 89 10.23 11.42 3.15
C GLU A 89 9.38 10.15 3.10
N PHE A 90 8.39 10.08 2.20
CA PHE A 90 7.63 8.85 1.94
C PHE A 90 8.54 7.71 1.53
N CYS A 91 9.47 7.95 0.59
CA CYS A 91 10.37 6.91 0.09
C CYS A 91 11.30 6.39 1.19
N GLU A 92 11.82 7.28 2.04
CA GLU A 92 12.63 6.90 3.19
C GLU A 92 11.81 6.11 4.23
N GLY A 93 10.61 6.56 4.58
CA GLY A 93 9.71 5.84 5.48
C GLY A 93 9.39 4.43 4.96
N PHE A 94 9.06 4.32 3.67
CA PHE A 94 8.80 3.02 3.06
C PHE A 94 10.05 2.13 2.99
N ARG A 95 11.23 2.70 2.72
CA ARG A 95 12.51 1.98 2.80
C ARG A 95 12.75 1.41 4.20
N ARG A 96 12.52 2.21 5.24
CA ARG A 96 12.62 1.76 6.64
C ARG A 96 11.61 0.66 6.96
N LEU A 97 10.40 0.74 6.43
CA LEU A 97 9.40 -0.32 6.58
C LEU A 97 9.87 -1.64 5.96
N ILE A 98 10.34 -1.64 4.72
CA ILE A 98 10.81 -2.89 4.08
C ILE A 98 12.06 -3.47 4.78
N ASP A 99 12.93 -2.62 5.31
CA ASP A 99 14.09 -3.04 6.11
C ASP A 99 13.63 -3.64 7.45
N HIS A 100 12.67 -3.00 8.14
CA HIS A 100 12.06 -3.50 9.38
C HIS A 100 11.38 -4.87 9.17
N LEU A 101 10.70 -5.05 8.04
CA LEU A 101 10.07 -6.32 7.64
C LEU A 101 11.09 -7.35 7.11
N GLN A 102 12.36 -6.98 7.02
CA GLN A 102 13.48 -7.79 6.52
C GLN A 102 13.19 -8.35 5.13
N LEU A 103 12.83 -7.47 4.19
CA LEU A 103 12.53 -7.80 2.79
C LEU A 103 13.68 -7.35 1.88
N ASP A 104 14.08 -8.21 0.94
CA ASP A 104 15.21 -7.90 0.04
C ASP A 104 14.77 -6.97 -1.09
N LYS A 105 13.68 -7.37 -1.77
CA LYS A 105 13.01 -6.63 -2.84
C LYS A 105 11.50 -6.76 -2.69
N VAL A 106 10.73 -6.00 -3.46
CA VAL A 106 9.27 -6.05 -3.45
C VAL A 106 8.69 -5.91 -4.85
N HIS A 107 7.58 -6.60 -5.11
CA HIS A 107 6.68 -6.25 -6.21
C HIS A 107 5.69 -5.22 -5.68
N LEU A 108 5.45 -4.12 -6.40
CA LEU A 108 4.51 -3.09 -5.95
C LEU A 108 3.26 -3.10 -6.81
N PHE A 109 2.10 -3.17 -6.15
CA PHE A 109 0.82 -2.91 -6.77
C PHE A 109 0.25 -1.61 -6.20
N GLY A 110 0.17 -0.55 -7.01
CA GLY A 110 -0.37 0.73 -6.57
C GLY A 110 -1.62 1.14 -7.34
N ALA A 111 -2.62 1.61 -6.60
CA ALA A 111 -3.85 2.17 -7.16
C ALA A 111 -3.87 3.70 -7.02
N SER A 112 -4.19 4.45 -8.09
CA SER A 112 -4.27 5.92 -8.06
C SER A 112 -2.99 6.56 -7.47
N LEU A 113 -3.10 7.35 -6.39
CA LEU A 113 -1.96 7.92 -5.65
C LEU A 113 -0.94 6.85 -5.23
N GLY A 114 -1.39 5.68 -4.79
CA GLY A 114 -0.51 4.57 -4.45
C GLY A 114 0.36 4.13 -5.63
N GLY A 115 -0.15 4.16 -6.86
CA GLY A 115 0.65 3.86 -8.05
C GLY A 115 1.66 4.96 -8.39
N PHE A 116 1.33 6.22 -8.10
CA PHE A 116 2.27 7.34 -8.26
C PHE A 116 3.43 7.20 -7.26
N LEU A 117 3.10 6.92 -6.00
CA LEU A 117 4.09 6.68 -4.94
C LEU A 117 4.96 5.45 -5.23
N ALA A 118 4.39 4.37 -5.78
CA ALA A 118 5.14 3.18 -6.18
C ALA A 118 6.18 3.49 -7.28
N GLN A 119 5.81 4.28 -8.29
CA GLN A 119 6.73 4.75 -9.32
C GLN A 119 7.85 5.60 -8.72
N LYS A 120 7.51 6.52 -7.80
CA LYS A 120 8.50 7.36 -7.12
C LYS A 120 9.46 6.58 -6.23
N PHE A 121 9.02 5.50 -5.59
CA PHE A 121 9.91 4.64 -4.84
C PHE A 121 10.84 3.80 -5.74
N ALA A 122 10.35 3.34 -6.89
CA ALA A 122 11.19 2.68 -7.89
C ALA A 122 12.28 3.63 -8.41
N GLU A 123 11.90 4.87 -8.72
CA GLU A 123 12.84 5.95 -9.09
C GLU A 123 13.83 6.21 -7.95
N TYR A 124 13.37 6.35 -6.71
CA TYR A 124 14.20 6.62 -5.54
C TYR A 124 15.31 5.57 -5.33
N THR A 125 15.00 4.30 -5.57
CA THR A 125 15.91 3.18 -5.30
C THR A 125 16.75 2.75 -6.50
N TYR A 126 16.78 3.50 -7.62
CA TYR A 126 17.41 3.04 -8.87
C TYR A 126 18.88 2.62 -8.76
N ARG A 127 19.66 3.23 -7.87
CA ARG A 127 21.08 2.89 -7.65
C ARG A 127 21.29 1.59 -6.88
N SER A 128 20.31 1.20 -6.07
CA SER A 128 20.28 -0.05 -5.31
C SER A 128 18.85 -0.60 -5.35
N PRO A 129 18.43 -1.24 -6.46
CA PRO A 129 17.03 -1.51 -6.74
C PRO A 129 16.35 -2.36 -5.67
N ARG A 130 15.31 -1.80 -5.04
CA ARG A 130 14.43 -2.51 -4.10
C ARG A 130 13.10 -2.94 -4.72
N VAL A 131 12.76 -2.45 -5.91
CA VAL A 131 11.53 -2.78 -6.63
C VAL A 131 11.82 -3.80 -7.73
N ALA A 132 11.17 -4.95 -7.66
CA ALA A 132 11.30 -6.04 -8.64
C ALA A 132 10.34 -5.89 -9.82
N SER A 133 9.11 -5.42 -9.58
CA SER A 133 8.17 -5.04 -10.64
C SER A 133 7.13 -4.03 -10.12
N LEU A 134 6.44 -3.38 -11.07
CA LEU A 134 5.34 -2.44 -10.80
C LEU A 134 4.07 -2.93 -11.48
N ILE A 135 2.94 -2.82 -10.77
CA ILE A 135 1.58 -3.01 -11.26
C ILE A 135 0.82 -1.72 -10.96
N LEU A 136 0.38 -1.01 -11.99
CA LEU A 136 -0.23 0.32 -11.86
C LEU A 136 -1.71 0.25 -12.25
N CYS A 137 -2.60 0.54 -11.31
CA CYS A 137 -4.05 0.54 -11.55
C CYS A 137 -4.59 1.96 -11.40
N ASN A 138 -5.16 2.49 -12.49
CA ASN A 138 -5.77 3.82 -12.53
C ASN A 138 -4.87 4.91 -11.92
N SER A 139 -3.56 4.81 -12.18
CA SER A 139 -2.54 5.69 -11.62
C SER A 139 -2.13 6.79 -12.61
N PHE A 140 -1.29 7.70 -12.14
CA PHE A 140 -0.73 8.83 -12.87
C PHE A 140 0.76 8.94 -12.56
N TYR A 141 1.52 9.57 -13.45
CA TYR A 141 2.96 9.78 -13.29
C TYR A 141 3.30 11.22 -12.86
N ASP A 142 2.33 12.13 -12.91
CA ASP A 142 2.45 13.54 -12.57
C ASP A 142 1.24 14.01 -11.75
N THR A 143 1.49 14.86 -10.75
CA THR A 143 0.48 15.47 -9.89
C THR A 143 0.16 16.91 -10.27
N THR A 144 0.84 17.52 -11.25
CA THR A 144 0.60 18.92 -11.67
C THR A 144 -0.86 19.19 -12.05
N ILE A 145 -1.55 18.19 -12.63
CA ILE A 145 -2.96 18.29 -13.00
C ILE A 145 -3.91 18.47 -11.80
N PHE A 146 -3.46 18.12 -10.59
CA PHE A 146 -4.23 18.27 -9.36
C PHE A 146 -3.87 19.56 -8.61
N ASN A 147 -2.95 20.35 -9.14
CA ASN A 147 -2.55 21.60 -8.53
C ASN A 147 -3.69 22.61 -8.71
N GLN A 148 -4.45 22.86 -7.64
CA GLN A 148 -5.54 23.82 -7.67
C GLN A 148 -4.96 25.23 -7.83
N THR A 149 -5.14 25.84 -9.00
CA THR A 149 -5.10 27.29 -9.12
C THR A 149 -6.38 27.82 -8.48
N ASN A 150 -6.26 28.65 -7.44
CA ASN A 150 -7.38 29.35 -6.80
C ASN A 150 -8.17 30.20 -7.81
N SER A 151 -9.08 29.57 -8.55
CA SER A 151 -9.92 30.21 -9.56
C SER A 151 -11.33 29.66 -9.45
N ALA A 152 -11.91 29.76 -8.25
CA ALA A 152 -13.36 29.85 -8.13
C ALA A 152 -13.72 31.34 -8.21
N PRO A 153 -14.54 31.78 -9.19
CA PRO A 153 -15.13 33.11 -9.14
C PRO A 153 -16.10 33.16 -7.95
N THR A 154 -15.92 34.15 -7.09
CA THR A 154 -16.94 34.60 -6.13
C THR A 154 -18.15 35.17 -6.86
#